data_AF-A0A292Q166-F1
#
_entry.id   AF-A0A292Q166-F1
#
_cell.length_a   1.000
_cell.length_b   1.000
_cell.length_c   1.000
_cell.angle_alpha   90.00
_cell.angle_beta   90.00
_cell.angle_gamma   90.00
#
_symmetry.space_group_name_H-M   'P 1'
#
loop_
_entity.id
_entity.type
_entity.pdbx_description
1 polymer ?
#
loop_
_entity_poly.entity_id
_entity_poly.type
_entity_poly.pdbx_seq_one_letter_code
_entity_poly.pdbx_strand_id
1 'polypeptide(L)'
;MGWFWGSSSPKGTDNPSNPLSHLDPALRDFLLKESPLKPSSPPPLQPSDGPTPTPAAPETPSPTQNPRTANSPYGDRYADIWAQYTPQGFTQASKSSQEQLADILQAYKYRKSLIARAALENCVGEQSALHECYRHGGFAQKARGCGVEKGQLQDCYTTQTKFLQAMGYMSDFARSAEVDERIQMHADKLYQEQVRQDELAEEEKRAERTARERKRKS
;
A
#
# COMPACT_ATOMS: atom_id res chain seq x y z
N MET A 1 -4.44 13.42 25.86
CA MET A 1 -3.20 13.84 25.17
C MET A 1 -3.58 14.36 23.79
N GLY A 2 -4.13 15.58 23.72
CA GLY A 2 -4.54 16.22 22.47
C GLY A 2 -3.36 16.95 21.85
N TRP A 3 -3.01 16.59 20.62
CA TRP A 3 -2.10 17.36 19.78
C TRP A 3 -2.94 17.93 18.65
N PHE A 4 -3.65 19.02 18.97
CA PHE A 4 -4.22 19.93 18.00
C PHE A 4 -3.08 20.56 17.21
N TRP A 5 -3.06 20.32 15.90
CA TRP A 5 -2.34 21.18 14.96
C TRP A 5 -3.12 22.48 14.86
N GLY A 6 -2.64 23.50 15.57
CA GLY A 6 -3.14 24.85 15.53
C GLY A 6 -2.02 25.84 15.82
N SER A 7 -1.41 26.37 14.78
CA SER A 7 -0.77 27.69 14.82
C SER A 7 -1.14 28.46 13.54
N SER A 8 -2.13 29.32 13.73
CA SER A 8 -2.48 30.55 13.01
C SER A 8 -1.67 30.99 11.79
N SER A 9 -2.37 31.21 10.67
CA SER A 9 -2.03 32.21 9.65
C SER A 9 -2.78 33.52 9.91
N PRO A 10 -2.20 34.70 9.61
CA PRO A 10 -2.94 35.95 9.59
C PRO A 10 -3.66 36.13 8.25
N LYS A 11 -4.99 36.29 8.35
CA LYS A 11 -5.87 37.17 7.57
C LYS A 11 -5.49 37.45 6.10
N GLY A 12 -6.20 36.80 5.16
CA GLY A 12 -6.16 37.15 3.73
C GLY A 12 -7.22 36.44 2.89
N THR A 13 -8.41 37.04 2.83
CA THR A 13 -9.44 36.92 1.76
C THR A 13 -9.77 35.50 1.25
N ASP A 14 -10.75 34.89 1.92
CA ASP A 14 -11.36 33.63 1.53
C ASP A 14 -12.29 33.80 0.32
N ASN A 15 -12.04 33.03 -0.75
CA ASN A 15 -13.03 32.75 -1.79
C ASN A 15 -13.30 31.23 -1.73
N PRO A 16 -14.50 30.77 -1.32
CA PRO A 16 -14.76 29.38 -0.92
C PRO A 16 -14.82 28.37 -2.08
N SER A 17 -14.45 28.76 -3.30
CA SER A 17 -14.65 27.95 -4.51
C SER A 17 -13.43 27.14 -4.97
N ASN A 18 -12.28 27.21 -4.28
CA ASN A 18 -11.09 26.51 -4.74
C ASN A 18 -10.28 25.85 -3.60
N PRO A 19 -10.52 24.56 -3.29
CA PRO A 19 -9.84 23.84 -2.19
C PRO A 19 -8.33 23.64 -2.41
N LEU A 20 -7.80 24.03 -3.58
CA LEU A 20 -6.38 23.95 -3.93
C LEU A 20 -5.59 25.24 -3.62
N SER A 21 -6.22 26.26 -3.03
CA SER A 21 -5.57 27.55 -2.71
C SER A 21 -4.55 27.48 -1.57
N HIS A 22 -4.67 26.48 -0.68
CA HIS A 22 -3.79 26.30 0.47
C HIS A 22 -2.56 25.41 0.20
N LEU A 23 -2.38 24.93 -1.04
CA LEU A 23 -1.26 24.07 -1.43
C LEU A 23 -0.10 24.88 -2.00
N ASP A 24 1.13 24.39 -1.78
CA ASP A 24 2.35 24.91 -2.42
C ASP A 24 2.18 24.89 -3.96
N PRO A 25 2.48 26.01 -4.67
CA PRO A 25 2.34 26.11 -6.13
C PRO A 25 2.90 24.92 -6.91
N ALA A 26 4.08 24.41 -6.53
CA ALA A 26 4.69 23.27 -7.22
C ALA A 26 3.86 21.98 -7.09
N LEU A 27 3.22 21.78 -5.93
CA LEU A 27 2.36 20.63 -5.66
C LEU A 27 1.03 20.74 -6.41
N ARG A 28 0.50 21.97 -6.49
CA ARG A 28 -0.72 22.26 -7.24
C ARG A 28 -0.55 21.96 -8.73
N ASP A 29 0.57 22.37 -9.31
CA ASP A 29 0.88 22.12 -10.72
C ASP A 29 1.07 20.62 -11.00
N PHE A 30 1.70 19.89 -10.07
CA PHE A 30 1.84 18.44 -10.19
C PHE A 30 0.48 17.74 -10.14
N LEU A 31 -0.39 18.11 -9.19
CA LEU A 31 -1.73 17.54 -9.08
C LEU A 31 -2.60 17.88 -10.30
N LEU A 32 -2.49 19.09 -10.86
CA LEU A 32 -3.21 19.47 -12.08
C LEU A 32 -2.68 18.74 -13.32
N LYS A 33 -1.40 18.38 -13.34
CA LYS A 33 -0.74 17.70 -14.46
C LYS A 33 -0.98 16.18 -14.45
N GLU A 34 -0.99 15.58 -13.27
CA GLU A 34 -1.09 14.13 -13.10
C GLU A 34 -2.51 13.66 -12.73
N SER A 35 -3.45 14.57 -12.44
CA SER A 35 -4.84 14.17 -12.17
C SER A 35 -5.58 13.81 -13.46
N PRO A 36 -6.16 12.60 -13.56
CA PRO A 36 -6.94 12.19 -14.73
C PRO A 36 -8.28 12.94 -14.88
N LEU A 37 -8.71 13.68 -13.86
CA LEU A 37 -9.99 14.37 -13.81
C LEU A 37 -9.79 15.83 -13.39
N LYS A 38 -10.07 16.76 -14.31
CA LYS A 38 -10.07 18.21 -14.03
C LYS A 38 -11.24 18.51 -13.07
N PRO A 39 -11.01 19.16 -11.91
CA PRO A 39 -12.12 19.54 -11.03
C PRO A 39 -12.98 20.59 -11.74
N SER A 40 -14.16 20.18 -12.20
CA SER A 40 -15.22 21.07 -12.64
C SER A 40 -15.81 21.75 -11.42
N SER A 41 -15.95 23.08 -11.47
CA SER A 41 -16.75 23.82 -10.50
C SER A 41 -18.19 23.26 -10.48
N PRO A 42 -18.82 23.09 -9.31
CA PRO A 42 -20.21 22.69 -9.25
C PRO A 42 -21.09 23.81 -9.86
N PRO A 43 -22.08 23.48 -10.70
CA PRO A 43 -23.04 24.46 -11.18
C PRO A 43 -23.89 24.98 -9.99
N PRO A 44 -24.23 26.27 -9.94
CA PRO A 44 -25.07 26.82 -8.89
C PRO A 44 -26.48 26.20 -8.97
N LEU A 45 -26.96 25.68 -7.84
CA LEU A 45 -28.35 25.25 -7.64
C LEU A 45 -29.27 26.47 -7.81
N GLN A 46 -30.07 26.47 -8.88
CA GLN A 46 -31.24 27.34 -8.99
C GLN A 46 -32.45 26.64 -8.33
N PRO A 47 -33.24 27.34 -7.51
CA PRO A 47 -34.52 26.83 -7.02
C PRO A 47 -35.57 26.90 -8.14
N SER A 48 -36.19 25.77 -8.48
CA SER A 48 -37.33 25.71 -9.39
C SER A 48 -38.63 25.62 -8.59
N ASP A 49 -39.37 26.73 -8.55
CA ASP A 49 -40.79 26.76 -8.14
C ASP A 49 -41.69 26.63 -9.38
N GLY A 50 -42.57 25.62 -9.35
CA GLY A 50 -43.83 25.50 -10.11
C GLY A 50 -43.82 24.80 -11.48
N PRO A 51 -44.98 24.37 -12.01
CA PRO A 51 -46.01 23.51 -11.42
C PRO A 51 -46.21 22.20 -12.22
N THR A 52 -46.92 21.25 -11.59
CA THR A 52 -47.35 19.95 -12.10
C THR A 52 -48.00 19.98 -13.50
N PRO A 53 -47.63 19.08 -14.43
CA PRO A 53 -48.50 18.67 -15.51
C PRO A 53 -49.07 17.25 -15.27
N THR A 54 -50.38 17.15 -15.52
CA THR A 54 -51.24 15.98 -15.58
C THR A 54 -50.62 14.79 -16.36
N PRO A 55 -50.77 13.53 -15.91
CA PRO A 55 -50.41 12.37 -16.73
C PRO A 55 -51.47 12.12 -17.82
N ALA A 56 -51.08 12.28 -19.08
CA ALA A 56 -51.74 11.64 -20.21
C ALA A 56 -51.20 10.20 -20.36
N ALA A 57 -52.07 9.32 -20.87
CA ALA A 57 -51.91 7.88 -21.03
C ALA A 57 -50.68 7.47 -21.90
N PRO A 58 -50.19 6.22 -21.78
CA PRO A 58 -48.88 5.83 -22.24
C PRO A 58 -48.82 5.62 -23.77
N GLU A 59 -47.92 6.35 -24.42
CA GLU A 59 -47.45 6.00 -25.76
C GLU A 59 -46.44 4.86 -25.67
N THR A 60 -46.67 3.83 -26.47
CA THR A 60 -45.83 2.64 -26.66
C THR A 60 -44.49 3.05 -27.29
N PRO A 61 -43.32 2.87 -26.65
CA PRO A 61 -42.06 2.98 -27.37
C PRO A 61 -41.79 1.70 -28.17
N SER A 62 -41.46 1.88 -29.45
CA SER A 62 -40.94 0.84 -30.35
C SER A 62 -39.71 0.13 -29.76
N PRO A 63 -39.48 -1.16 -30.07
CA PRO A 63 -38.41 -1.94 -29.47
C PRO A 63 -37.07 -1.52 -30.08
N THR A 64 -36.40 -0.57 -29.46
CA THR A 64 -34.98 -0.32 -29.73
C THR A 64 -34.22 -1.39 -28.96
N GLN A 65 -33.68 -2.37 -29.69
CA GLN A 65 -32.88 -3.46 -29.13
C GLN A 65 -31.79 -2.90 -28.22
N ASN A 66 -31.87 -3.23 -26.94
CA ASN A 66 -30.85 -2.85 -25.98
C ASN A 66 -29.60 -3.69 -26.29
N PRO A 67 -28.43 -3.10 -26.58
CA PRO A 67 -27.23 -3.86 -27.00
C PRO A 67 -26.75 -4.86 -25.93
N ARG A 68 -27.26 -4.75 -24.69
CA ARG A 68 -27.01 -5.70 -23.59
C ARG A 68 -27.79 -7.01 -23.67
N THR A 69 -28.90 -7.10 -24.41
CA THR A 69 -29.75 -8.31 -24.50
C THR A 69 -29.57 -9.11 -25.77
N ALA A 70 -28.81 -8.62 -26.76
CA ALA A 70 -28.68 -9.21 -28.10
C ALA A 70 -28.18 -10.66 -28.13
N ASN A 71 -27.43 -11.11 -27.11
CA ASN A 71 -26.87 -12.47 -27.02
C ASN A 71 -27.56 -13.36 -25.96
N SER A 72 -28.67 -12.90 -25.36
CA SER A 72 -29.40 -13.67 -24.35
C SER A 72 -30.37 -14.67 -25.00
N PRO A 73 -30.36 -15.96 -24.63
CA PRO A 73 -31.35 -16.94 -25.11
C PRO A 73 -32.79 -16.62 -24.66
N TYR A 74 -32.95 -15.67 -23.74
CA TYR A 74 -34.25 -15.20 -23.24
C TYR A 74 -34.79 -13.97 -24.00
N GLY A 75 -34.03 -13.43 -24.96
CA GLY A 75 -34.38 -12.20 -25.70
C GLY A 75 -34.60 -11.01 -24.76
N ASP A 76 -35.60 -10.18 -25.07
CA ASP A 76 -35.93 -8.97 -24.32
C ASP A 76 -36.79 -9.20 -23.07
N ARG A 77 -37.14 -10.46 -22.73
CA ARG A 77 -38.02 -10.77 -21.58
C ARG A 77 -37.53 -10.26 -20.23
N TYR A 78 -36.22 -10.06 -20.10
CA TYR A 78 -35.61 -9.55 -18.89
C TYR A 78 -34.97 -8.17 -19.10
N ALA A 79 -35.24 -7.50 -20.22
CA ALA A 79 -34.64 -6.21 -20.56
C ALA A 79 -34.80 -5.19 -19.42
N ASP A 80 -35.96 -5.14 -18.77
CA ASP A 80 -36.21 -4.26 -17.62
C ASP A 80 -35.32 -4.60 -16.41
N ILE A 81 -35.16 -5.89 -16.12
CA ILE A 81 -34.30 -6.36 -15.03
C ILE A 81 -32.84 -6.01 -15.32
N TRP A 82 -32.38 -6.23 -16.55
CA TRP A 82 -31.02 -5.90 -16.98
C TRP A 82 -30.75 -4.39 -17.10
N ALA A 83 -31.79 -3.59 -17.36
CA ALA A 83 -31.70 -2.13 -17.41
C ALA A 83 -31.48 -1.53 -16.01
N GLN A 84 -32.07 -2.14 -14.98
CA GLN A 84 -31.92 -1.73 -13.58
C GLN A 84 -30.80 -2.48 -12.86
N TYR A 85 -30.29 -3.57 -13.44
CA TYR A 85 -29.20 -4.36 -12.88
C TYR A 85 -27.90 -3.56 -12.88
N THR A 86 -27.42 -3.29 -11.67
CA THR A 86 -26.10 -2.71 -11.45
C THR A 86 -25.16 -3.82 -10.99
N PRO A 87 -24.17 -4.24 -11.82
CA PRO A 87 -23.27 -5.31 -11.43
C PRO A 87 -22.45 -4.94 -10.19
N GLN A 88 -22.25 -5.93 -9.30
CA GLN A 88 -21.63 -5.83 -7.97
C GLN A 88 -20.15 -5.37 -7.95
N GLY A 89 -19.60 -4.94 -9.09
CA GLY A 89 -18.26 -4.34 -9.20
C GLY A 89 -18.25 -2.90 -9.72
N PHE A 90 -19.34 -2.43 -10.33
CA PHE A 90 -19.46 -1.07 -10.83
C PHE A 90 -19.78 -0.07 -9.70
N THR A 91 -20.28 -0.59 -8.58
CA THR A 91 -20.64 0.17 -7.39
C THR A 91 -19.57 0.14 -6.30
N GLN A 92 -18.28 0.04 -6.63
CA GLN A 92 -17.28 0.52 -5.64
C GLN A 92 -17.57 1.97 -5.22
N ALA A 93 -18.26 2.73 -6.07
CA ALA A 93 -18.86 4.03 -5.76
C ALA A 93 -20.09 4.00 -4.81
N SER A 94 -20.71 2.85 -4.51
CA SER A 94 -21.80 2.69 -3.54
C SER A 94 -21.35 2.14 -2.18
N LYS A 95 -20.09 1.73 -2.05
CA LYS A 95 -19.53 1.47 -0.72
C LYS A 95 -19.52 2.79 0.04
N SER A 96 -19.96 2.75 1.28
CA SER A 96 -19.78 3.90 2.16
C SER A 96 -18.30 4.25 2.25
N SER A 97 -17.96 5.53 2.46
CA SER A 97 -16.56 5.94 2.63
C SER A 97 -15.85 5.17 3.75
N GLN A 98 -16.62 4.69 4.74
CA GLN A 98 -16.12 3.84 5.82
C GLN A 98 -15.72 2.44 5.33
N GLU A 99 -16.52 1.81 4.47
CA GLU A 99 -16.21 0.50 3.89
C GLU A 99 -15.01 0.56 2.95
N GLN A 100 -14.91 1.61 2.11
CA GLN A 100 -13.73 1.81 1.26
C GLN A 100 -12.45 1.94 2.08
N LEU A 101 -12.49 2.69 3.19
CA LEU A 101 -11.36 2.81 4.10
C LEU A 101 -11.03 1.46 4.76
N ALA A 102 -12.05 0.69 5.15
CA ALA A 102 -11.85 -0.64 5.72
C ALA A 102 -11.15 -1.58 4.72
N ASP A 103 -11.56 -1.57 3.45
CA ASP A 103 -10.95 -2.37 2.39
C ASP A 103 -9.48 -2.00 2.18
N ILE A 104 -9.15 -0.71 2.13
CA ILE A 104 -7.77 -0.23 1.99
C ILE A 104 -6.91 -0.70 3.18
N LEU A 105 -7.44 -0.59 4.41
CA LEU A 105 -6.75 -1.04 5.60
C LEU A 105 -6.55 -2.56 5.61
N GLN A 106 -7.53 -3.32 5.15
CA GLN A 106 -7.43 -4.77 5.02
C GLN A 106 -6.39 -5.16 3.97
N ALA A 107 -6.40 -4.53 2.79
CA ALA A 107 -5.40 -4.76 1.75
C ALA A 107 -3.98 -4.42 2.24
N TYR A 108 -3.83 -3.31 2.97
CA TYR A 108 -2.55 -2.93 3.59
C TYR A 108 -2.07 -3.97 4.60
N LYS A 109 -2.95 -4.43 5.50
CA LYS A 109 -2.62 -5.48 6.50
C LYS A 109 -2.26 -6.80 5.84
N TYR A 110 -2.99 -7.18 4.79
CA TYR A 110 -2.74 -8.38 4.02
C TYR A 110 -1.38 -8.32 3.32
N ARG A 111 -1.07 -7.20 2.64
CA ARG A 111 0.26 -7.01 2.06
C ARG A 111 1.36 -7.06 3.11
N LYS A 112 1.14 -6.46 4.29
CA LYS A 112 2.09 -6.51 5.40
C LYS A 112 2.35 -7.93 5.89
N SER A 113 1.33 -8.79 5.97
CA SER A 113 1.53 -10.19 6.37
C SER A 113 2.28 -11.00 5.31
N LEU A 114 2.03 -10.74 4.02
CA LEU A 114 2.77 -11.38 2.92
C LEU A 114 4.25 -10.96 2.92
N ILE A 115 4.54 -9.67 3.12
CA ILE A 115 5.93 -9.19 3.27
C ILE A 115 6.60 -9.83 4.48
N ALA A 116 5.92 -9.89 5.63
CA ALA A 116 6.48 -10.49 6.84
C ALA A 116 6.81 -11.98 6.64
N ARG A 117 5.92 -12.71 5.93
CA ARG A 117 6.16 -14.11 5.59
C ARG A 117 7.37 -14.29 4.67
N ALA A 118 7.43 -13.54 3.57
CA ALA A 118 8.55 -13.60 2.64
C ALA A 118 9.89 -13.21 3.31
N ALA A 119 9.88 -12.21 4.20
CA ALA A 119 11.06 -11.85 4.98
C ALA A 119 11.55 -12.99 5.88
N LEU A 120 10.63 -13.73 6.52
CA LEU A 120 10.99 -14.89 7.34
C LEU A 120 11.50 -16.06 6.50
N GLU A 121 10.93 -16.28 5.31
CA GLU A 121 11.40 -17.30 4.37
C GLU A 121 12.85 -17.03 3.93
N ASN A 122 13.20 -15.77 3.67
CA ASN A 122 14.58 -15.41 3.35
C ASN A 122 15.51 -15.55 4.58
N CYS A 123 15.03 -15.23 5.79
CA CYS A 123 15.81 -15.31 7.03
C CYS A 123 15.86 -16.71 7.65
N VAL A 124 15.60 -17.78 6.89
CA VAL A 124 15.57 -19.16 7.42
C VAL A 124 16.92 -19.61 8.00
N GLY A 125 18.03 -19.11 7.46
CA GLY A 125 19.37 -19.40 7.99
C GLY A 125 19.54 -18.90 9.43
N GLU A 126 19.16 -17.65 9.69
CA GLU A 126 19.21 -17.05 11.03
C GLU A 126 18.22 -17.70 11.99
N GLN A 127 17.04 -18.09 11.51
CA GLN A 127 16.09 -18.86 12.31
C GLN A 127 16.68 -20.21 12.74
N SER A 128 17.39 -20.88 11.83
CA SER A 128 18.05 -22.15 12.10
C SER A 128 19.18 -21.98 13.11
N ALA A 129 20.00 -20.93 12.99
CA ALA A 129 21.06 -20.62 13.94
C ALA A 129 20.53 -20.34 15.36
N LEU A 130 19.45 -19.56 15.47
CA LEU A 130 18.79 -19.31 16.76
C LEU A 130 18.23 -20.60 17.37
N HIS A 131 17.57 -21.43 16.55
CA HIS A 131 17.07 -22.72 17.01
C HIS A 131 18.20 -23.64 17.48
N GLU A 132 19.31 -23.68 16.75
CA GLU A 132 20.51 -24.44 17.10
C GLU A 132 21.10 -23.98 18.44
N CYS A 133 21.18 -22.66 18.70
CA CYS A 133 21.60 -22.16 20.00
C CYS A 133 20.70 -22.65 21.16
N TYR A 134 19.38 -22.63 20.98
CA TYR A 134 18.47 -23.14 22.02
C TYR A 134 18.52 -24.66 22.20
N ARG A 135 18.80 -25.41 21.14
CA ARG A 135 18.90 -26.88 21.21
C ARG A 135 20.25 -27.32 21.76
N HIS A 136 21.34 -26.86 21.14
CA HIS A 136 22.68 -27.40 21.32
C HIS A 136 23.68 -26.39 21.92
N GLY A 137 23.29 -25.13 22.09
CA GLY A 137 24.16 -24.09 22.66
C GLY A 137 24.56 -24.29 24.13
N GLY A 138 25.56 -23.53 24.56
CA GLY A 138 26.07 -23.59 25.93
C GLY A 138 25.05 -23.09 26.96
N PHE A 139 25.14 -23.59 28.21
CA PHE A 139 24.23 -23.18 29.29
C PHE A 139 24.19 -21.66 29.49
N ALA A 140 25.36 -21.00 29.45
CA ALA A 140 25.46 -19.55 29.59
C ALA A 140 24.78 -18.78 28.44
N GLN A 141 24.84 -19.28 27.21
CA GLN A 141 24.17 -18.67 26.06
C GLN A 141 22.64 -18.81 26.19
N LYS A 142 22.18 -20.01 26.57
CA LYS A 142 20.75 -20.27 26.83
C LYS A 142 20.20 -19.42 27.97
N ALA A 143 20.93 -19.28 29.08
CA ALA A 143 20.56 -18.44 30.21
C ALA A 143 20.44 -16.95 29.82
N ARG A 144 21.21 -16.51 28.82
CA ARG A 144 21.12 -15.17 28.23
C ARG A 144 20.15 -15.08 27.05
N GLY A 145 19.45 -16.17 26.73
CA GLY A 145 18.43 -16.23 25.69
C GLY A 145 18.97 -16.09 24.26
N CYS A 146 20.16 -16.63 23.96
CA CYS A 146 20.72 -16.65 22.59
C CYS A 146 20.70 -15.27 21.91
N GLY A 147 21.18 -14.25 22.64
CA GLY A 147 21.01 -12.85 22.24
C GLY A 147 21.69 -12.46 20.92
N VAL A 148 22.78 -13.14 20.55
CA VAL A 148 23.51 -12.86 19.30
C VAL A 148 22.70 -13.34 18.11
N GLU A 149 22.32 -14.61 18.11
CA GLU A 149 21.54 -15.27 17.06
C GLU A 149 20.15 -14.62 16.95
N LYS A 150 19.56 -14.23 18.08
CA LYS A 150 18.31 -13.48 18.11
C LYS A 150 18.46 -12.10 17.47
N GLY A 151 19.56 -11.40 17.73
CA GLY A 151 19.87 -10.12 17.10
C GLY A 151 19.98 -10.24 15.59
N GLN A 152 20.76 -11.21 15.11
CA GLN A 152 20.93 -11.48 13.67
C GLN A 152 19.61 -11.76 12.97
N LEU A 153 18.74 -12.59 13.57
CA LEU A 153 17.39 -12.84 13.02
C LEU A 153 16.55 -11.56 12.96
N GLN A 154 16.59 -10.70 13.97
CA GLN A 154 15.84 -9.44 13.97
C GLN A 154 16.37 -8.46 12.92
N ASP A 155 17.69 -8.38 12.76
CA ASP A 155 18.34 -7.53 11.77
C ASP A 155 18.02 -8.00 10.35
N CYS A 156 18.11 -9.31 10.09
CA CYS A 156 17.69 -9.92 8.83
C CYS A 156 16.23 -9.58 8.53
N TYR A 157 15.32 -9.87 9.47
CA TYR A 157 13.88 -9.64 9.27
C TYR A 157 13.55 -8.17 8.97
N THR A 158 14.16 -7.25 9.72
CA THR A 158 13.94 -5.82 9.57
C THR A 158 14.47 -5.31 8.22
N THR A 159 15.65 -5.76 7.82
CA THR A 159 16.28 -5.35 6.56
C THR A 159 15.52 -5.93 5.36
N GLN A 160 15.15 -7.20 5.42
CA GLN A 160 14.36 -7.84 4.36
C GLN A 160 12.98 -7.23 4.20
N THR A 161 12.31 -6.90 5.30
CA THR A 161 11.04 -6.18 5.25
C THR A 161 11.18 -4.86 4.47
N LYS A 162 12.28 -4.11 4.68
CA LYS A 162 12.53 -2.85 3.97
C LYS A 162 12.83 -3.08 2.48
N PHE A 163 13.65 -4.06 2.14
CA PHE A 163 13.96 -4.38 0.74
C PHE A 163 12.72 -4.80 -0.04
N LEU A 164 11.90 -5.70 0.51
CA LEU A 164 10.65 -6.14 -0.09
C LEU A 164 9.66 -4.98 -0.25
N GLN A 165 9.57 -4.08 0.74
CA GLN A 165 8.74 -2.88 0.66
C GLN A 165 9.22 -1.94 -0.44
N ALA A 166 10.52 -1.66 -0.51
CA ALA A 166 11.13 -0.74 -1.46
C ALA A 166 10.97 -1.21 -2.91
N MET A 167 11.09 -2.52 -3.16
CA MET A 167 10.90 -3.10 -4.50
C MET A 167 9.43 -3.33 -4.87
N GLY A 168 8.49 -3.00 -3.98
CA GLY A 168 7.07 -3.14 -4.26
C GLY A 168 6.61 -4.60 -4.31
N TYR A 169 7.15 -5.47 -3.44
CA TYR A 169 6.64 -6.84 -3.30
C TYR A 169 5.14 -6.83 -3.01
N MET A 170 4.36 -7.56 -3.81
CA MET A 170 2.89 -7.66 -3.70
C MET A 170 2.17 -6.29 -3.75
N SER A 171 2.76 -5.27 -4.38
CA SER A 171 2.13 -3.94 -4.49
C SER A 171 1.15 -3.82 -5.65
N ASP A 172 1.34 -4.64 -6.67
CA ASP A 172 0.60 -4.59 -7.94
C ASP A 172 -0.17 -5.89 -8.11
N PHE A 173 -1.51 -5.79 -8.13
CA PHE A 173 -2.39 -6.95 -8.27
C PHE A 173 -2.38 -7.56 -9.67
N ALA A 174 -1.93 -6.83 -10.70
CA ALA A 174 -1.83 -7.34 -12.06
C ALA A 174 -0.49 -8.06 -12.32
N ARG A 175 0.45 -7.98 -11.37
CA ARG A 175 1.76 -8.62 -11.46
C ARG A 175 1.65 -10.12 -11.29
N SER A 176 2.37 -10.88 -12.11
CA SER A 176 2.48 -12.34 -11.99
C SER A 176 3.31 -12.75 -10.79
N ALA A 177 2.96 -13.87 -10.15
CA ALA A 177 3.69 -14.45 -9.02
C ALA A 177 5.21 -14.62 -9.28
N GLU A 178 5.62 -15.02 -10.49
CA GLU A 178 7.03 -15.17 -10.87
C GLU A 178 7.86 -13.88 -10.75
N VAL A 179 7.24 -12.71 -10.90
CA VAL A 179 7.94 -11.43 -10.74
C VAL A 179 8.15 -11.15 -9.25
N ASP A 180 7.16 -11.43 -8.42
CA ASP A 180 7.28 -11.24 -6.98
C ASP A 180 8.23 -12.25 -6.33
N GLU A 181 8.28 -13.48 -6.83
CA GLU A 181 9.32 -14.45 -6.45
C GLU A 181 10.72 -13.93 -6.81
N ARG A 182 10.90 -13.34 -8.01
CA ARG A 182 12.17 -12.69 -8.37
C ARG A 182 12.52 -11.53 -7.44
N ILE A 183 11.55 -10.75 -7.00
CA ILE A 183 11.75 -9.68 -6.01
C ILE A 183 12.19 -10.28 -4.67
N GLN A 184 11.56 -11.35 -4.20
CA GLN A 184 11.92 -12.03 -2.97
C GLN A 184 13.36 -12.57 -3.01
N MET A 185 13.72 -13.26 -4.09
CA MET A 185 15.08 -13.78 -4.30
C MET A 185 16.11 -12.66 -4.45
N HIS A 186 15.74 -11.54 -5.09
CA HIS A 186 16.62 -10.39 -5.21
C HIS A 186 16.85 -9.69 -3.86
N ALA A 187 15.82 -9.58 -3.02
CA ALA A 187 15.94 -9.05 -1.67
C ALA A 187 16.96 -9.86 -0.85
N ASP A 188 16.87 -11.20 -0.91
CA ASP A 188 17.83 -12.10 -0.28
C ASP A 188 19.26 -11.90 -0.78
N LYS A 189 19.44 -11.85 -2.09
CA LYS A 189 20.76 -11.57 -2.66
C LYS A 189 21.35 -10.24 -2.15
N LEU A 190 20.56 -9.17 -2.14
CA LEU A 190 21.00 -7.86 -1.65
C LEU A 190 21.39 -7.90 -0.16
N TYR A 191 20.63 -8.64 0.65
CA TYR A 191 20.95 -8.81 2.06
C TYR A 191 22.29 -9.53 2.25
N GLN A 192 22.54 -10.62 1.53
CA GLN A 192 23.82 -11.33 1.62
C GLN A 192 25.01 -10.48 1.16
N GLU A 193 24.82 -9.67 0.11
CA GLU A 193 25.83 -8.70 -0.33
C GLU A 193 26.12 -7.65 0.75
N GLN A 194 25.08 -7.16 1.44
CA GLN A 194 25.22 -6.21 2.54
C GLN A 194 25.98 -6.85 3.73
N VAL A 195 25.58 -8.04 4.17
CA VAL A 195 26.24 -8.74 5.28
C VAL A 195 27.74 -8.91 5.00
N ARG A 196 28.10 -9.33 3.79
CA ARG A 196 29.52 -9.45 3.39
C ARG A 196 30.26 -8.12 3.47
N GLN A 197 29.63 -7.00 3.08
CA GLN A 197 30.24 -5.68 3.18
C GLN A 197 30.43 -5.26 4.65
N ASP A 198 29.42 -5.52 5.49
CA ASP A 198 29.46 -5.21 6.91
C ASP A 198 30.55 -6.01 7.64
N GLU A 199 30.72 -7.29 7.29
CA GLU A 199 31.79 -8.14 7.82
C GLU A 199 33.18 -7.61 7.47
N LEU A 200 33.42 -7.28 6.18
CA LEU A 200 34.68 -6.70 5.73
C LEU A 200 34.98 -5.38 6.46
N ALA A 201 33.98 -4.50 6.60
CA ALA A 201 34.14 -3.25 7.31
C ALA A 201 34.45 -3.46 8.80
N GLU A 202 33.86 -4.47 9.45
CA GLU A 202 34.17 -4.79 10.85
C GLU A 202 35.56 -5.39 11.01
N GLU A 203 36.03 -6.22 10.07
CA GLU A 203 37.40 -6.74 10.05
C GLU A 203 38.43 -5.61 9.92
N GLU A 204 38.21 -4.66 9.02
CA GLU A 204 39.06 -3.47 8.87
C GLU A 204 39.12 -2.65 10.17
N LYS A 205 37.95 -2.38 10.78
CA LYS A 205 37.90 -1.66 12.08
C LYS A 205 38.57 -2.44 13.20
N ARG A 206 38.51 -3.77 13.21
CA ARG A 206 39.21 -4.63 14.19
C ARG A 206 40.72 -4.57 13.96
N ALA A 207 41.18 -4.65 12.71
CA ALA A 207 42.59 -4.51 12.35
C ALA A 207 43.13 -3.12 12.76
N GLU A 208 42.36 -2.06 12.53
CA GLU A 208 42.74 -0.71 12.93
C GLU A 208 42.83 -0.57 14.47
N ARG A 209 41.83 -1.08 15.20
CA ARG A 209 41.83 -1.07 16.68
C ARG A 209 43.04 -1.80 17.25
N THR A 210 43.33 -3.00 16.75
CA THR A 210 44.48 -3.79 17.21
C THR A 210 45.81 -3.12 16.86
N ALA A 211 45.94 -2.49 15.69
CA ALA A 211 47.12 -1.70 15.33
C ALA A 211 47.32 -0.49 16.25
N ARG A 212 46.25 0.22 16.60
CA ARG A 212 46.28 1.35 17.55
C ARG A 212 46.68 0.89 18.95
N GLU A 213 46.17 -0.25 19.43
CA GLU A 213 46.55 -0.82 20.74
C GLU A 213 48.01 -1.26 20.78
N ARG A 214 48.53 -1.88 19.70
CA ARG A 214 49.94 -2.24 19.59
C ARG A 214 50.84 -1.01 19.65
N LYS A 215 50.47 0.07 18.94
CA LYS A 215 51.19 1.36 18.99
C LYS A 215 51.17 2.02 20.38
N ARG A 216 50.13 1.80 21.19
CA ARG A 216 50.03 2.34 22.56
C ARG A 216 50.86 1.55 23.59
N LYS A 217 51.21 0.29 23.28
CA LYS A 217 51.99 -0.59 24.17
C LYS A 217 53.49 -0.61 23.84
N SER A 218 53.90 0.00 22.72
CA SER A 218 55.30 0.23 22.33
C SER A 218 55.74 1.63 22.73
#